data_AF-A0A5B9CBW9-F1
#
_entry.id   AF-A0A5B9CBW9-F1
#
_cell.length_a   1.000
_cell.length_b   1.000
_cell.length_c   1.000
_cell.angle_alpha   90.00
_cell.angle_beta   90.00
_cell.angle_gamma   90.00
#
_symmetry.space_group_name_H-M   'P 1'
#
loop_
_entity.id
_entity.type
_entity.pdbx_description
1 polymer ?
#
loop_
_entity_poly.entity_id
_entity_poly.type
_entity_poly.pdbx_seq_one_letter_code
_entity_poly.pdbx_strand_id
1 'polypeptide(L)'
;VAVKLGTIPKRHKALERYASNICFTAPGTEFGQKEKLTSRIKSILNAYPSEKEMLKELLQNADDAKATEVCFVFDPRQHPVDRIFDEKWSPLQGPALCVFNNQPFTEDDIRGIQNLGKGTKEGNPYKTGQYGIGFNSVYHITDCPSFISGNDILCIFDPHARYAPGATSISPGRMFRDL
;
A
#
# COMPACT_ATOMS: atom_id res chain seq x y z
N VAL A 1 -24.61 14.57 37.70
CA VAL A 1 -26.00 15.02 37.44
C VAL A 1 -26.08 16.04 36.30
N ALA A 2 -25.23 17.06 36.23
CA ALA A 2 -25.28 18.10 35.17
C ALA A 2 -25.02 17.63 33.71
N VAL A 3 -24.10 16.67 33.49
CA VAL A 3 -23.73 16.21 32.14
C VAL A 3 -24.86 15.43 31.44
N LYS A 4 -25.78 14.80 32.19
CA LYS A 4 -26.93 14.06 31.64
C LYS A 4 -28.08 14.97 31.19
N LEU A 5 -27.98 16.29 31.40
CA LEU A 5 -29.01 17.29 31.05
C LEU A 5 -28.56 18.26 29.94
N GLY A 6 -27.53 17.91 29.16
CA GLY A 6 -27.05 18.74 28.05
C GLY A 6 -26.41 20.06 28.45
N THR A 7 -26.13 20.28 29.75
CA THR A 7 -25.49 21.51 30.22
C THR A 7 -23.97 21.35 30.23
N ILE A 8 -23.32 22.10 29.36
CA ILE A 8 -21.86 22.16 29.25
C ILE A 8 -21.30 22.84 30.51
N PRO A 9 -20.42 22.19 31.30
CA PRO A 9 -19.87 22.77 32.52
C PRO A 9 -19.09 24.06 32.22
N LYS A 10 -19.16 25.06 33.13
CA LYS A 10 -18.40 26.32 32.99
C LYS A 10 -16.89 26.09 32.79
N ARG A 11 -16.33 24.99 33.33
CA ARG A 11 -14.93 24.59 33.07
C ARG A 11 -14.66 24.25 31.60
N HIS A 12 -15.58 23.59 30.91
CA HIS A 12 -15.43 23.23 29.50
C HIS A 12 -15.57 24.47 28.59
N LYS A 13 -16.54 25.36 28.87
CA LYS A 13 -16.64 26.67 28.19
C LYS A 13 -15.46 27.60 28.48
N ALA A 14 -14.86 27.54 29.67
CA ALA A 14 -13.66 28.30 29.98
C ALA A 14 -12.43 27.76 29.23
N LEU A 15 -12.32 26.43 29.09
CA LEU A 15 -11.30 25.76 28.27
C LEU A 15 -11.45 26.11 26.78
N GLU A 16 -12.66 26.08 26.22
CA GLU A 16 -12.91 26.48 24.84
C GLU A 16 -12.65 27.97 24.58
N ARG A 17 -13.01 28.86 25.53
CA ARG A 17 -12.70 30.30 25.42
C ARG A 17 -11.20 30.61 25.54
N TYR A 18 -10.44 29.80 26.26
CA TYR A 18 -8.98 29.90 26.30
C TYR A 18 -8.34 29.32 25.02
N ALA A 19 -8.91 28.23 24.48
CA ALA A 19 -8.43 27.58 23.27
C ALA A 19 -8.74 28.36 21.98
N SER A 20 -9.81 29.17 21.96
CA SER A 20 -10.22 29.96 20.79
C SER A 20 -9.45 31.27 20.62
N ASN A 21 -8.82 31.80 21.67
CA ASN A 21 -8.06 33.05 21.64
C ASN A 21 -6.53 32.86 21.59
N ILE A 22 -6.05 31.63 21.52
CA ILE A 22 -4.63 31.30 21.46
C ILE A 22 -4.48 30.32 20.30
N CYS A 23 -3.68 30.68 19.28
CA CYS A 23 -3.25 29.78 18.22
C CYS A 23 -2.73 28.48 18.87
N PHE A 24 -3.56 27.44 18.89
CA PHE A 24 -3.31 26.24 19.66
C PHE A 24 -2.38 25.32 18.84
N THR A 25 -1.11 25.68 18.73
CA THR A 25 -0.09 24.63 18.80
C THR A 25 -0.19 24.09 20.23
N ALA A 26 -0.76 22.89 20.40
CA ALA A 26 -0.79 22.24 21.69
C ALA A 26 0.62 22.29 22.33
N PRO A 27 0.77 22.63 23.62
CA PRO A 27 2.09 22.65 24.24
C PRO A 27 2.72 21.26 24.16
N GLY A 28 3.81 21.15 23.41
CA GLY A 28 4.53 19.90 23.18
C GLY A 28 5.02 19.79 21.73
N THR A 29 6.16 19.12 21.53
CA THR A 29 6.61 18.70 20.20
C THR A 29 6.04 17.32 19.88
N GLU A 30 5.95 16.96 18.60
CA GLU A 30 5.60 15.59 18.21
C GLU A 30 6.52 14.57 18.93
N PHE A 31 5.92 13.55 19.53
CA PHE A 31 6.64 12.49 20.22
C PHE A 31 5.93 11.15 19.97
N GLY A 32 6.70 10.10 19.65
CA GLY A 32 6.18 8.77 19.36
C GLY A 32 7.16 7.95 18.53
N GLN A 33 6.98 6.63 18.55
CA GLN A 33 7.77 5.71 17.73
C GLN A 33 7.30 5.79 16.27
N LYS A 34 8.25 5.80 15.34
CA LYS A 34 8.01 5.77 13.89
C LYS A 34 8.83 4.63 13.29
N GLU A 35 8.23 3.83 12.41
CA GLU A 35 8.93 2.80 11.64
C GLU A 35 8.98 3.21 10.17
N LYS A 36 10.13 3.05 9.53
CA LYS A 36 10.26 3.29 8.08
C LYS A 36 9.66 2.12 7.31
N LEU A 37 8.90 2.40 6.26
CA LEU A 37 8.31 1.38 5.39
C LEU A 37 9.35 0.37 4.87
N THR A 38 10.49 0.86 4.40
CA THR A 38 11.59 0.02 3.89
C THR A 38 12.17 -0.91 4.95
N SER A 39 12.30 -0.44 6.21
CA SER A 39 12.72 -1.30 7.33
C SER A 39 11.72 -2.41 7.59
N ARG A 40 10.43 -2.09 7.50
CA ARG A 40 9.36 -3.06 7.70
C ARG A 40 9.29 -4.10 6.58
N ILE A 41 9.40 -3.68 5.32
CA ILE A 41 9.51 -4.58 4.16
C ILE A 41 10.72 -5.50 4.33
N LYS A 42 11.89 -4.96 4.68
CA LYS A 42 13.10 -5.75 4.94
C LYS A 42 12.87 -6.83 6.02
N SER A 43 12.16 -6.49 7.09
CA SER A 43 11.81 -7.45 8.14
C SER A 43 10.91 -8.59 7.60
N ILE A 44 9.93 -8.26 6.75
CA ILE A 44 9.08 -9.25 6.09
C ILE A 44 9.92 -10.16 5.17
N LEU A 45 10.78 -9.59 4.33
CA LEU A 45 11.63 -10.39 3.42
C LEU A 45 12.54 -11.36 4.17
N ASN A 46 13.07 -10.94 5.33
CA ASN A 46 13.86 -11.82 6.19
C ASN A 46 13.04 -12.97 6.82
N ALA A 47 11.76 -12.72 7.12
CA ALA A 47 10.86 -13.75 7.67
C ALA A 47 10.37 -14.74 6.60
N TYR A 48 10.39 -14.34 5.32
CA TYR A 48 9.93 -15.13 4.18
C TYR A 48 11.07 -15.30 3.16
N PRO A 49 12.15 -16.04 3.45
CA PRO A 49 13.36 -16.05 2.64
C PRO A 49 13.25 -16.77 1.29
N SER A 50 12.06 -17.26 0.91
CA SER A 50 11.88 -18.14 -0.25
C SER A 50 11.04 -17.47 -1.33
N GLU A 51 11.62 -17.31 -2.52
CA GLU A 51 10.93 -16.86 -3.74
C GLU A 51 9.76 -17.77 -4.15
N LYS A 52 9.81 -19.06 -3.76
CA LYS A 52 8.69 -20.00 -4.02
C LYS A 52 7.44 -19.62 -3.23
N GLU A 53 7.61 -18.99 -2.06
CA GLU A 53 6.46 -18.50 -1.29
C GLU A 53 5.81 -17.31 -1.99
N MET A 54 6.58 -16.47 -2.70
CA MET A 54 6.01 -15.35 -3.48
C MET A 54 5.02 -15.83 -4.53
N LEU A 55 5.34 -16.88 -5.29
CA LEU A 55 4.40 -17.42 -6.29
C LEU A 55 3.14 -17.99 -5.64
N LYS A 56 3.26 -18.63 -4.47
CA LYS A 56 2.11 -19.15 -3.73
C LYS A 56 1.22 -18.03 -3.21
N GLU A 57 1.80 -16.94 -2.70
CA GLU A 57 1.05 -15.77 -2.23
C GLU A 57 0.30 -15.08 -3.38
N LEU A 58 0.91 -14.95 -4.56
CA LEU A 58 0.23 -14.42 -5.74
C LEU A 58 -0.89 -15.34 -6.24
N LEU A 59 -0.70 -16.66 -6.19
CA LEU A 59 -1.74 -17.63 -6.50
C LEU A 59 -2.90 -17.56 -5.49
N GLN A 60 -2.60 -17.44 -4.20
CA GLN A 60 -3.60 -17.26 -3.15
C GLN A 60 -4.39 -15.96 -3.34
N ASN A 61 -3.73 -14.86 -3.71
CA ASN A 61 -4.44 -13.60 -4.00
C ASN A 61 -5.46 -13.76 -5.13
N ALA A 62 -5.13 -14.54 -6.17
CA ALA A 62 -6.03 -14.83 -7.25
C ALA A 62 -7.20 -15.73 -6.81
N ASP A 63 -6.93 -16.76 -6.00
CA ASP A 63 -7.96 -17.63 -5.42
C ASP A 63 -8.93 -16.85 -4.51
N ASP A 64 -8.41 -15.96 -3.66
CA ASP A 64 -9.19 -15.06 -2.80
C ASP A 64 -10.07 -14.08 -3.60
N ALA A 65 -9.63 -13.71 -4.81
CA ALA A 65 -10.38 -12.93 -5.78
C ALA A 65 -11.37 -13.78 -6.59
N LYS A 66 -11.35 -15.11 -6.43
CA LYS A 66 -12.13 -16.09 -7.20
C LYS A 66 -11.79 -16.09 -8.69
N ALA A 67 -10.52 -15.90 -9.01
CA ALA A 67 -10.02 -16.06 -10.36
C ALA A 67 -10.13 -17.52 -10.80
N THR A 68 -10.48 -17.72 -12.07
CA THR A 68 -10.49 -19.07 -12.68
C THR A 68 -9.18 -19.36 -13.41
N GLU A 69 -8.40 -18.33 -13.70
CA GLU A 69 -7.15 -18.42 -14.44
C GLU A 69 -6.08 -17.53 -13.81
N VAL A 70 -4.86 -18.06 -13.73
CA VAL A 70 -3.66 -17.34 -13.33
C VAL A 70 -2.53 -17.73 -14.27
N CYS A 71 -1.79 -16.74 -14.76
CA CYS A 71 -0.64 -16.95 -15.63
C CYS A 71 0.59 -16.26 -15.05
N PHE A 72 1.70 -16.99 -15.00
CA PHE A 72 3.01 -16.46 -14.65
C PHE A 72 3.86 -16.47 -15.91
N VAL A 73 4.31 -15.29 -16.34
CA VAL A 73 5.04 -15.09 -17.59
C VAL A 73 6.34 -14.38 -17.27
N PHE A 74 7.47 -15.02 -17.56
CA PHE A 74 8.74 -14.32 -17.61
C PHE A 74 8.86 -13.63 -18.96
N ASP A 75 8.92 -12.30 -18.94
CA ASP A 75 9.14 -11.46 -20.10
C ASP A 75 10.60 -11.01 -20.14
N PRO A 76 11.44 -11.58 -21.03
CA PRO A 76 12.86 -11.22 -21.14
C PRO A 76 13.10 -9.93 -21.94
N ARG A 77 12.06 -9.26 -22.43
CA ARG A 77 12.21 -8.13 -23.35
C ARG A 77 12.78 -6.90 -22.64
N GLN A 78 13.46 -6.07 -23.42
CA GLN A 78 13.82 -4.71 -23.06
C GLN A 78 12.92 -3.76 -23.86
N HIS A 79 12.21 -2.88 -23.17
CA HIS A 79 11.29 -1.92 -23.76
C HIS A 79 11.99 -0.56 -24.02
N PRO A 80 11.52 0.20 -25.05
CA PRO A 80 12.01 1.56 -25.31
C PRO A 80 11.72 2.52 -24.17
N VAL A 81 12.55 3.55 -24.03
CA VAL A 81 12.46 4.57 -22.97
C VAL A 81 11.89 5.90 -23.46
N ASP A 82 11.49 5.99 -24.72
CA ASP A 82 11.06 7.25 -25.37
C ASP A 82 9.70 7.76 -24.84
N ARG A 83 8.90 6.87 -24.24
CA ARG A 83 7.53 7.16 -23.75
C ARG A 83 7.33 6.62 -22.35
N ILE A 84 8.11 7.14 -21.40
CA ILE A 84 8.01 6.82 -19.97
C ILE A 84 7.54 8.04 -19.18
N PHE A 85 6.98 7.82 -17.98
CA PHE A 85 6.44 8.90 -17.15
C PHE A 85 7.51 9.87 -16.62
N ASP A 86 8.73 9.37 -16.38
CA ASP A 86 9.89 10.11 -15.87
C ASP A 86 11.15 9.34 -16.29
N GLU A 87 12.27 10.03 -16.55
CA GLU A 87 13.55 9.38 -16.89
C GLU A 87 13.98 8.31 -15.87
N LYS A 88 13.58 8.48 -14.61
CA LYS A 88 13.82 7.51 -13.53
C LYS A 88 13.17 6.15 -13.79
N TRP A 89 12.20 6.04 -14.70
CA TRP A 89 11.57 4.77 -15.10
C TRP A 89 12.37 3.98 -16.13
N SER A 90 13.42 4.56 -16.70
CA SER A 90 14.27 3.87 -17.67
C SER A 90 14.76 2.48 -17.18
N PRO A 91 15.20 2.32 -15.91
CA PRO A 91 15.59 1.01 -15.38
C PRO A 91 14.43 0.00 -15.23
N LEU A 92 13.18 0.46 -15.21
CA LEU A 92 11.99 -0.39 -15.08
C LEU A 92 11.54 -0.98 -16.42
N GLN A 93 12.16 -0.59 -17.54
CA GLN A 93 11.81 -1.06 -18.88
C GLN A 93 12.49 -2.39 -19.26
N GLY A 94 13.19 -3.04 -18.33
CA GLY A 94 13.88 -4.30 -18.57
C GLY A 94 13.00 -5.56 -18.40
N PRO A 95 13.64 -6.74 -18.33
CA PRO A 95 12.96 -8.00 -18.09
C PRO A 95 12.08 -7.98 -16.83
N ALA A 96 10.92 -8.63 -16.90
CA ALA A 96 9.94 -8.64 -15.83
C ALA A 96 9.29 -10.00 -15.63
N LEU A 97 8.86 -10.27 -14.39
CA LEU A 97 7.88 -11.32 -14.11
C LEU A 97 6.49 -10.70 -14.16
N CYS A 98 5.71 -11.04 -15.18
CA CYS A 98 4.32 -10.64 -15.31
C CYS A 98 3.42 -11.71 -14.71
N VAL A 99 2.49 -11.29 -13.84
CA VAL A 99 1.49 -12.17 -13.25
C VAL A 99 0.11 -11.65 -13.59
N PHE A 100 -0.67 -12.47 -14.27
CA PHE A 100 -2.02 -12.15 -14.71
C PHE A 100 -3.03 -13.05 -14.00
N ASN A 101 -4.16 -12.50 -13.61
CA ASN A 101 -5.35 -13.26 -13.24
C ASN A 101 -6.58 -12.56 -13.82
N ASN A 102 -7.66 -13.31 -14.05
CA ASN A 102 -8.84 -12.81 -14.76
C ASN A 102 -9.86 -12.08 -13.86
N GLN A 103 -9.48 -11.64 -12.66
CA GLN A 103 -10.32 -10.84 -11.77
C GLN A 103 -9.73 -9.45 -11.55
N PRO A 104 -10.52 -8.38 -11.74
CA PRO A 104 -10.08 -7.05 -11.39
C PRO A 104 -10.06 -6.86 -9.86
N PHE A 105 -9.16 -5.98 -9.40
CA PHE A 105 -9.17 -5.48 -8.03
C PHE A 105 -10.43 -4.67 -7.78
N THR A 106 -11.07 -4.89 -6.63
CA THR A 106 -12.11 -3.99 -6.12
C THR A 106 -11.48 -2.79 -5.40
N GLU A 107 -12.27 -1.75 -5.14
CA GLU A 107 -11.82 -0.60 -4.32
C GLU A 107 -11.34 -1.02 -2.92
N ASP A 108 -11.94 -2.06 -2.34
CA ASP A 108 -11.52 -2.59 -1.04
C ASP A 108 -10.22 -3.38 -1.14
N ASP A 109 -9.98 -4.08 -2.26
CA ASP A 109 -8.68 -4.73 -2.51
C ASP A 109 -7.58 -3.67 -2.71
N ILE A 110 -7.86 -2.57 -3.43
CA ILE A 110 -6.94 -1.44 -3.61
C ILE A 110 -6.60 -0.79 -2.27
N ARG A 111 -7.59 -0.60 -1.39
CA ARG A 111 -7.33 -0.10 -0.01
C ARG A 111 -6.55 -1.12 0.81
N GLY A 112 -6.85 -2.41 0.67
CA GLY A 112 -6.21 -3.49 1.41
C GLY A 112 -4.73 -3.64 1.08
N ILE A 113 -4.39 -3.65 -0.20
CA ILE A 113 -3.02 -3.87 -0.66
C ILE A 113 -2.05 -2.74 -0.27
N GLN A 114 -2.57 -1.53 -0.01
CA GLN A 114 -1.77 -0.40 0.48
C GLN A 114 -1.42 -0.50 1.98
N ASN A 115 -2.16 -1.29 2.76
CA ASN A 115 -2.03 -1.34 4.21
C ASN A 115 -1.14 -2.50 4.64
N LEU A 116 0.14 -2.20 4.82
CA LEU A 116 1.10 -3.18 5.27
C LEU A 116 0.84 -3.58 6.73
N GLY A 117 0.53 -4.85 6.99
CA GLY A 117 0.36 -5.39 8.35
C GLY A 117 -1.03 -5.19 8.99
N LYS A 118 -1.95 -4.46 8.34
CA LYS A 118 -3.36 -4.41 8.71
C LYS A 118 -4.16 -5.14 7.63
N GLY A 119 -4.35 -6.44 7.80
CA GLY A 119 -5.23 -7.17 6.91
C GLY A 119 -6.62 -6.53 6.92
N THR A 120 -7.15 -6.16 5.76
CA THR A 120 -8.55 -5.69 5.62
C THR A 120 -9.58 -6.78 5.90
N LYS A 121 -9.13 -7.98 6.24
CA LYS A 121 -9.91 -9.22 6.27
C LYS A 121 -10.12 -9.77 7.68
N GLU A 122 -10.05 -8.93 8.72
CA GLU A 122 -10.33 -9.33 10.12
C GLU A 122 -11.72 -9.97 10.32
N GLY A 123 -12.64 -9.85 9.36
CA GLY A 123 -14.00 -10.39 9.42
C GLY A 123 -14.32 -11.60 8.54
N ASN A 124 -13.40 -12.13 7.71
CA ASN A 124 -13.71 -13.26 6.82
C ASN A 124 -12.75 -14.46 7.04
N PRO A 125 -13.18 -15.50 7.78
CA PRO A 125 -12.34 -16.67 8.07
C PRO A 125 -12.05 -17.55 6.84
N TYR A 126 -12.70 -17.31 5.71
CA TYR A 126 -12.47 -18.05 4.46
C TYR A 126 -11.42 -17.40 3.55
N LYS A 127 -11.03 -16.14 3.81
CA LYS A 127 -9.95 -15.49 3.05
C LYS A 127 -8.64 -15.64 3.82
N THR A 128 -7.70 -16.39 3.27
CA THR A 128 -6.45 -16.71 3.96
C THR A 128 -5.42 -15.61 3.68
N GLY A 129 -4.98 -14.89 4.71
CA GLY A 129 -4.05 -13.76 4.56
C GLY A 129 -4.16 -12.75 5.70
N GLN A 130 -3.95 -13.22 6.93
CA GLN A 130 -4.31 -12.53 8.18
C GLN A 130 -3.54 -11.21 8.43
N TYR A 131 -2.53 -10.87 7.63
CA TYR A 131 -1.66 -9.71 7.85
C TYR A 131 -1.43 -8.81 6.62
N GLY A 132 -2.01 -9.11 5.45
CA GLY A 132 -1.74 -8.33 4.23
C GLY A 132 -0.23 -8.28 3.87
N ILE A 133 0.55 -9.25 4.36
CA ILE A 133 2.01 -9.31 4.20
C ILE A 133 2.44 -10.09 2.96
N GLY A 134 1.61 -11.01 2.48
CA GLY A 134 1.91 -11.95 1.39
C GLY A 134 2.35 -11.25 0.11
N PHE A 135 1.65 -10.18 -0.27
CA PHE A 135 2.02 -9.37 -1.44
C PHE A 135 3.43 -8.78 -1.33
N ASN A 136 3.93 -8.44 -0.13
CA ASN A 136 5.26 -7.85 0.02
C ASN A 136 6.41 -8.83 -0.31
N SER A 137 6.12 -10.12 -0.48
CA SER A 137 7.11 -11.09 -0.96
C SER A 137 7.61 -10.77 -2.38
N VAL A 138 6.86 -10.00 -3.18
CA VAL A 138 7.30 -9.55 -4.51
C VAL A 138 8.55 -8.66 -4.46
N TYR A 139 8.83 -8.04 -3.30
CA TYR A 139 10.05 -7.23 -3.12
C TYR A 139 11.34 -8.05 -3.09
N HIS A 140 11.28 -9.39 -3.13
CA HIS A 140 12.46 -10.23 -3.39
C HIS A 140 13.01 -10.07 -4.80
N ILE A 141 12.16 -9.72 -5.77
CA ILE A 141 12.54 -9.70 -7.20
C ILE A 141 12.42 -8.32 -7.85
N THR A 142 11.74 -7.36 -7.20
CA THR A 142 11.59 -6.00 -7.73
C THR A 142 11.49 -4.96 -6.61
N ASP A 143 12.13 -3.81 -6.80
CA ASP A 143 11.98 -2.66 -5.90
C ASP A 143 10.71 -1.84 -6.18
N CYS A 144 10.07 -2.05 -7.34
CA CYS A 144 8.96 -1.23 -7.82
C CYS A 144 7.83 -2.07 -8.43
N PRO A 145 7.14 -2.90 -7.62
CA PRO A 145 6.03 -3.69 -8.12
C PRO A 145 4.90 -2.77 -8.57
N SER A 146 4.30 -3.11 -9.71
CA SER A 146 3.24 -2.34 -10.35
C SER A 146 2.15 -3.28 -10.85
N PHE A 147 0.90 -2.81 -10.87
CA PHE A 147 -0.22 -3.58 -11.41
C PHE A 147 -1.21 -2.71 -12.18
N ILE A 148 -1.86 -3.32 -13.15
CA ILE A 148 -2.99 -2.75 -13.89
C ILE A 148 -4.24 -3.53 -13.53
N SER A 149 -5.35 -2.84 -13.32
CA SER A 149 -6.64 -3.48 -13.05
C SER A 149 -7.79 -2.69 -13.66
N GLY A 150 -8.89 -3.36 -14.01
CA GLY A 150 -10.08 -2.72 -14.58
C GLY A 150 -9.90 -2.09 -15.97
N ASN A 151 -8.72 -2.25 -16.59
CA ASN A 151 -8.23 -1.59 -17.81
C ASN A 151 -7.94 -0.09 -17.68
N ASP A 152 -8.24 0.55 -16.55
CA ASP A 152 -8.16 2.00 -16.36
C ASP A 152 -7.35 2.41 -15.12
N ILE A 153 -7.01 1.47 -14.25
CA ILE A 153 -6.23 1.74 -13.02
C ILE A 153 -4.81 1.19 -13.17
N LEU A 154 -3.82 2.07 -13.02
CA LEU A 154 -2.41 1.72 -12.86
C LEU A 154 -1.94 2.10 -11.45
N CYS A 155 -1.44 1.13 -10.70
CA CYS A 155 -0.87 1.34 -9.38
C CYS A 155 0.62 0.97 -9.39
N ILE A 156 1.43 1.81 -8.78
CA ILE A 156 2.87 1.64 -8.63
C ILE A 156 3.23 1.78 -7.16
N PHE A 157 3.92 0.79 -6.61
CA PHE A 157 4.55 0.89 -5.31
C PHE A 157 6.03 1.25 -5.47
N ASP A 158 6.48 2.21 -4.70
CA ASP A 158 7.85 2.72 -4.75
C ASP A 158 8.29 3.07 -3.32
N PRO A 159 8.57 2.06 -2.47
CA PRO A 159 8.90 2.24 -1.05
C PRO A 159 10.12 3.14 -0.82
N HIS A 160 10.97 3.30 -1.84
CA HIS A 160 12.14 4.17 -1.84
C HIS A 160 11.87 5.58 -2.39
N ALA A 161 10.68 5.84 -2.95
CA ALA A 161 10.31 7.09 -3.61
C ALA A 161 11.32 7.52 -4.69
N ARG A 162 11.82 6.55 -5.46
CA ARG A 162 12.86 6.74 -6.48
C ARG A 162 12.30 6.84 -7.90
N TYR A 163 11.21 6.14 -8.19
CA TYR A 163 10.73 5.89 -9.54
C TYR A 163 9.41 6.62 -9.81
N ALA A 164 8.39 6.44 -8.97
CA ALA A 164 7.05 6.92 -9.26
C ALA A 164 6.95 8.47 -9.17
N PRO A 165 6.39 9.17 -10.18
CA PRO A 165 6.33 10.62 -10.19
C PRO A 165 5.65 11.21 -8.95
N GLY A 166 6.39 12.04 -8.21
CA GLY A 166 5.94 12.71 -7.00
C GLY A 166 5.93 11.83 -5.75
N ALA A 167 6.29 10.55 -5.81
CA ALA A 167 6.35 9.69 -4.63
C ALA A 167 7.18 10.34 -3.50
N THR A 168 6.72 10.15 -2.26
CA THR A 168 7.39 10.68 -1.06
C THR A 168 7.52 9.59 -0.01
N SER A 169 8.29 9.85 1.05
CA SER A 169 8.39 8.92 2.19
C SER A 169 7.06 8.67 2.92
N ILE A 170 6.07 9.57 2.76
CA ILE A 170 4.73 9.45 3.35
C ILE A 170 3.76 8.77 2.38
N SER A 171 3.92 9.01 1.07
CA SER A 171 3.11 8.41 0.01
C SER A 171 4.05 7.77 -1.03
N PRO A 172 4.60 6.58 -0.71
CA PRO A 172 5.67 5.93 -1.47
C PRO A 172 5.11 5.06 -2.60
N GLY A 173 4.31 5.67 -3.47
CA GLY A 173 3.63 5.00 -4.58
C GLY A 173 2.67 5.96 -5.27
N ARG A 174 2.10 5.54 -6.40
CA ARG A 174 1.12 6.32 -7.18
C ARG A 174 0.04 5.44 -7.75
N MET A 175 -1.17 5.98 -7.81
CA MET A 175 -2.30 5.40 -8.52
C MET A 175 -2.74 6.41 -9.58
N PHE A 176 -2.84 5.92 -10.81
CA PHE A 176 -3.38 6.64 -11.96
C PHE A 176 -4.70 5.99 -12.35
N ARG A 177 -5.70 6.80 -12.68
CA ARG A 177 -7.01 6.38 -13.18
C ARG A 177 -7.24 7.03 -14.54
N ASP A 178 -8.08 6.42 -15.36
CA ASP A 178 -8.49 6.95 -16.67
C ASP A 178 -7.32 7.17 -17.64
N LEU A 179 -6.38 6.21 -17.68
CA LEU A 179 -5.23 6.20 -18.59
C LEU A 179 -5.60 5.85 -20.04
#